data_AF-A0A3P8MBG9-F1
#
_entry.id   AF-A0A3P8MBG9-F1
#
_cell.length_a   1.000
_cell.length_b   1.000
_cell.length_c   1.000
_cell.angle_alpha   90.00
_cell.angle_beta   90.00
_cell.angle_gamma   90.00
#
_symmetry.space_group_name_H-M   'P 1'
#
loop_
_entity.id
_entity.type
_entity.pdbx_description
1 polymer ?
#
loop_
_entity_poly.entity_id
_entity_poly.type
_entity_poly.pdbx_seq_one_letter_code
_entity_poly.pdbx_strand_id
1 'polypeptide(L)'
;MASGTRAELAAMQTGADTLDDLGAQMKTTLNQLRGDVEATQGVWAGAAQVAFLGVMARWDESAAKVNTALVDISTMLSGNTSSYRSQEDQNTSDITALSL
;
A
#
# COMPACT_ATOMS: atom_id res chain seq x y z
N MET A 1 1.02 22.78 -13.38
CA MET A 1 1.03 22.48 -11.94
C MET A 1 -0.05 21.46 -11.52
N ALA A 2 -1.17 21.32 -12.25
CA ALA A 2 -2.13 20.19 -12.10
C ALA A 2 -1.62 18.80 -12.57
N SER A 3 -0.38 18.70 -13.03
CA SER A 3 0.26 17.48 -13.51
C SER A 3 0.86 16.63 -12.40
N GLY A 4 1.33 17.25 -11.30
CA GLY A 4 1.89 16.56 -10.13
C GLY A 4 0.82 15.73 -9.42
N THR A 5 -0.30 16.36 -9.06
CA THR A 5 -1.41 15.70 -8.36
C THR A 5 -2.00 14.52 -9.14
N ARG A 6 -2.05 14.59 -10.48
CA ARG A 6 -2.48 13.45 -11.30
C ARG A 6 -1.46 12.31 -11.32
N ALA A 7 -0.17 12.64 -11.34
CA ALA A 7 0.88 11.63 -11.27
C ALA A 7 0.89 10.94 -9.89
N GLU A 8 0.68 11.68 -8.81
CA GLU A 8 0.50 11.10 -7.48
C GLU A 8 -0.74 10.23 -7.40
N LEU A 9 -1.91 10.72 -7.82
CA LEU A 9 -3.14 9.93 -7.77
C LEU A 9 -3.02 8.63 -8.58
N ALA A 10 -2.32 8.68 -9.72
CA ALA A 10 -2.02 7.50 -10.52
C ALA A 10 -1.10 6.52 -9.77
N ALA A 11 -0.06 7.02 -9.08
CA ALA A 11 0.80 6.18 -8.24
C ALA A 11 0.03 5.57 -7.04
N MET A 12 -0.94 6.29 -6.46
CA MET A 12 -1.81 5.78 -5.40
C MET A 12 -2.68 4.63 -5.92
N GLN A 13 -3.27 4.81 -7.10
CA GLN A 13 -4.08 3.78 -7.76
C GLN A 13 -3.23 2.56 -8.08
N THR A 14 -2.05 2.73 -8.69
CA THR A 14 -1.11 1.63 -8.96
C THR A 14 -0.66 0.93 -7.69
N GLY A 15 -0.44 1.68 -6.61
CA GLY A 15 -0.18 1.14 -5.28
C GLY A 15 -1.32 0.24 -4.83
N ALA A 16 -2.55 0.76 -4.77
CA ALA A 16 -3.73 -0.01 -4.37
C ALA A 16 -3.93 -1.27 -5.23
N ASP A 17 -3.78 -1.17 -6.55
CA ASP A 17 -3.91 -2.32 -7.46
C ASP A 17 -2.84 -3.40 -7.17
N THR A 18 -1.59 -2.98 -6.91
CA THR A 18 -0.50 -3.89 -6.51
C THR A 18 -0.78 -4.58 -5.18
N LEU A 19 -1.44 -3.89 -4.25
CA LEU A 19 -1.81 -4.43 -2.93
C LEU A 19 -2.93 -5.46 -3.03
N ASP A 20 -3.93 -5.21 -3.87
CA ASP A 20 -5.00 -6.16 -4.16
C ASP A 20 -4.45 -7.42 -4.83
N ASP A 21 -3.56 -7.28 -5.81
CA ASP A 21 -2.91 -8.40 -6.48
C ASP A 21 -2.07 -9.26 -5.53
N LEU A 22 -1.33 -8.61 -4.62
CA LEU A 22 -0.55 -9.31 -3.60
C LEU A 22 -1.49 -10.07 -2.64
N GLY A 23 -2.58 -9.44 -2.19
CA GLY A 23 -3.59 -10.09 -1.36
C GLY A 23 -4.21 -11.32 -2.03
N ALA A 24 -4.52 -11.24 -3.32
CA ALA A 24 -5.08 -12.34 -4.10
C ALA A 24 -4.10 -13.51 -4.26
N GLN A 25 -2.83 -13.22 -4.58
CA GLN A 25 -1.79 -14.25 -4.66
C GLN A 25 -1.60 -14.97 -3.33
N MET A 26 -1.57 -14.22 -2.23
CA MET A 26 -1.36 -14.80 -0.91
C MET A 26 -2.52 -15.66 -0.44
N LYS A 27 -3.76 -15.23 -0.70
CA LYS A 27 -4.95 -16.05 -0.44
C LYS A 27 -4.90 -17.36 -1.23
N THR A 28 -4.42 -17.32 -2.46
CA THR A 28 -4.23 -18.51 -3.30
C THR A 28 -3.19 -19.45 -2.68
N THR A 29 -2.03 -18.93 -2.28
CA THR A 29 -0.98 -19.70 -1.60
C THR A 29 -1.47 -20.31 -0.29
N LEU A 30 -2.24 -19.57 0.52
CA LEU A 30 -2.83 -20.06 1.77
C LEU A 30 -3.79 -21.23 1.55
N ASN A 31 -4.66 -21.14 0.53
CA ASN A 31 -5.59 -22.21 0.21
C ASN A 31 -4.86 -23.46 -0.27
N GLN A 32 -3.82 -23.28 -1.07
CA GLN A 32 -2.99 -24.38 -1.56
C GLN A 32 -2.26 -25.09 -0.40
N LEU A 33 -1.66 -24.30 0.50
CA LEU A 33 -1.04 -24.84 1.71
C LEU A 33 -2.04 -25.60 2.59
N ARG A 34 -3.27 -25.10 2.77
CA ARG A 34 -4.30 -25.81 3.54
C ARG A 34 -4.59 -27.18 2.95
N GLY A 35 -4.73 -27.27 1.62
CA GLY A 35 -4.92 -28.54 0.92
C GLY A 35 -3.76 -29.51 1.15
N ASP A 36 -2.52 -29.01 1.09
CA ASP A 36 -1.32 -29.82 1.33
C ASP A 36 -1.22 -30.33 2.78
N VAL A 37 -1.62 -29.51 3.76
CA VAL A 37 -1.68 -29.92 5.18
C VAL A 37 -2.76 -30.98 5.41
N GLU A 38 -3.95 -30.79 4.83
CA GLU A 38 -5.06 -31.74 4.95
C GLU A 38 -4.73 -33.09 4.29
N ALA A 39 -4.03 -33.07 3.15
CA ALA A 39 -3.59 -34.28 2.45
C ALA A 39 -2.53 -35.10 3.22
N THR A 40 -1.83 -34.49 4.19
CA THR A 40 -0.68 -35.10 4.89
C THR A 40 -0.95 -35.49 6.34
N GLN A 41 -2.24 -35.53 6.75
CA GLN A 41 -2.74 -35.72 8.12
C GLN A 41 -2.11 -36.84 8.96
N GLY A 42 -1.51 -37.88 8.35
CA GLY A 42 -0.97 -39.04 9.08
C GLY A 42 0.49 -38.95 9.52
N VAL A 43 1.35 -38.13 8.90
CA VAL A 43 2.82 -38.25 9.06
C VAL A 43 3.52 -36.91 9.38
N TRP A 44 2.96 -35.77 8.97
CA TRP A 44 3.67 -34.48 9.01
C TRP A 44 2.95 -33.34 9.74
N ALA A 45 1.92 -33.62 10.53
CA ALA A 45 1.12 -32.61 11.24
C ALA A 45 1.96 -31.53 11.95
N GLY A 46 3.10 -31.89 12.57
CA GLY A 46 4.00 -30.93 13.22
C GLY A 46 4.77 -30.02 12.26
N ALA A 47 5.36 -30.56 11.19
CA ALA A 47 6.12 -29.76 10.22
C ALA A 47 5.18 -28.88 9.35
N ALA A 48 4.01 -29.42 9.00
CA ALA A 48 2.96 -28.71 8.30
C ALA A 48 2.40 -27.52 9.11
N GLN A 49 2.25 -27.70 10.43
CA GLN A 49 1.83 -26.63 11.32
C GLN A 49 2.84 -25.47 11.37
N VAL A 50 4.16 -25.76 11.35
CA VAL A 50 5.20 -24.72 11.26
C VAL A 50 5.13 -23.97 9.93
N ALA A 51 4.92 -24.69 8.81
CA ALA A 51 4.74 -24.05 7.51
C ALA A 51 3.51 -23.14 7.47
N PHE A 52 2.39 -23.57 8.05
CA PHE A 52 1.17 -22.76 8.19
C PHE A 52 1.43 -21.48 8.97
N LEU A 53 2.11 -21.56 10.12
CA LEU A 53 2.50 -20.38 10.91
C LEU A 53 3.41 -19.44 10.12
N GLY A 54 4.34 -19.98 9.32
CA GLY A 54 5.19 -19.18 8.44
C GLY A 54 4.42 -18.40 7.37
N VAL A 55 3.36 -18.98 6.82
CA VAL A 55 2.51 -18.28 5.84
C VAL A 55 1.60 -17.25 6.51
N MET A 56 1.06 -17.54 7.70
CA MET A 56 0.32 -16.54 8.49
C MET A 56 1.21 -15.34 8.83
N ALA A 57 2.48 -15.56 9.21
CA ALA A 57 3.41 -14.46 9.45
C ALA A 57 3.67 -13.62 8.19
N ARG A 58 3.80 -14.27 7.03
CA ARG A 58 3.92 -13.57 5.74
C ARG A 58 2.66 -12.77 5.40
N TRP A 59 1.47 -13.33 5.68
CA TRP A 59 0.19 -12.63 5.54
C TRP A 59 0.16 -11.34 6.35
N ASP A 60 0.53 -11.42 7.63
CA ASP A 60 0.56 -10.25 8.50
C ASP A 60 1.57 -9.20 8.00
N GLU A 61 2.74 -9.64 7.51
CA GLU A 61 3.75 -8.75 6.92
C GLU A 61 3.22 -8.03 5.67
N SER A 62 2.56 -8.74 4.77
CA SER A 62 1.99 -8.14 3.56
C SER A 62 0.83 -7.20 3.87
N ALA A 63 -0.04 -7.55 4.81
CA ALA A 63 -1.11 -6.66 5.28
C ALA A 63 -0.54 -5.37 5.91
N ALA A 64 0.57 -5.48 6.64
CA ALA A 64 1.27 -4.31 7.17
C ALA A 64 1.83 -3.43 6.04
N LYS A 65 2.46 -4.03 5.02
CA LYS A 65 2.96 -3.30 3.84
C LYS A 65 1.85 -2.57 3.09
N VAL A 66 0.67 -3.19 2.96
CA VAL A 66 -0.53 -2.56 2.37
C VAL A 66 -0.90 -1.30 3.13
N ASN A 67 -1.04 -1.39 4.44
CA ASN A 67 -1.40 -0.26 5.27
C ASN A 67 -0.36 0.87 5.22
N THR A 68 0.94 0.52 5.25
CA THR A 68 2.01 1.52 5.13
C THR A 68 1.95 2.24 3.79
N ALA A 69 1.78 1.52 2.68
CA ALA A 69 1.69 2.13 1.36
C ALA A 69 0.52 3.13 1.29
N LEU A 70 -0.65 2.78 1.83
CA LEU A 70 -1.82 3.67 1.89
C LEU A 70 -1.57 4.93 2.76
N VAL A 71 -0.85 4.79 3.86
CA VAL A 71 -0.48 5.92 4.75
C VAL A 71 0.53 6.85 4.08
N ASP A 72 1.57 6.30 3.44
CA ASP A 72 2.58 7.08 2.73
C ASP A 72 1.94 7.91 1.62
N ILE A 73 1.05 7.26 0.87
CA ILE A 73 0.19 7.85 -0.14
C ILE A 73 -0.62 9.03 0.42
N SER A 74 -1.34 8.84 1.55
CA SER A 74 -2.15 9.89 2.17
C SER A 74 -1.30 11.07 2.63
N THR A 75 -0.12 10.78 3.19
CA THR A 75 0.86 11.77 3.64
C THR A 75 1.36 12.61 2.46
N MET A 76 1.75 11.97 1.37
CA MET A 76 2.20 12.64 0.14
C MET A 76 1.13 13.61 -0.40
N LEU A 77 -0.13 13.17 -0.47
CA LEU A 77 -1.24 14.00 -0.95
C LEU A 77 -1.47 15.23 -0.06
N SER A 78 -1.43 15.06 1.26
CA SER A 78 -1.59 16.15 2.21
C SER A 78 -0.44 17.17 2.14
N GLY A 79 0.80 16.68 2.02
CA GLY A 79 2.00 17.50 1.90
C GLY A 79 2.00 18.33 0.61
N ASN A 80 1.67 17.70 -0.53
CA ASN A 80 1.55 18.41 -1.79
C ASN A 80 0.44 19.46 -1.77
N THR A 81 -0.72 19.14 -1.18
CA THR A 81 -1.82 20.11 -1.07
C THR A 81 -1.43 21.33 -0.23
N SER A 82 -0.71 21.13 0.88
CA SER A 82 -0.23 22.22 1.73
C SER A 82 0.85 23.07 1.05
N SER A 83 1.83 22.42 0.41
CA SER A 83 2.88 23.12 -0.32
C SER A 83 2.33 23.94 -1.48
N TYR A 84 1.33 23.42 -2.19
CA TYR A 84 0.69 24.12 -3.30
C TYR A 84 -0.03 25.38 -2.85
N ARG A 85 -0.83 25.29 -1.78
CA ARG A 85 -1.51 26.45 -1.18
C ARG A 85 -0.53 27.52 -0.73
N SER A 86 0.54 27.12 -0.04
CA SER A 86 1.58 28.06 0.38
C SER A 86 2.23 28.76 -0.81
N GLN A 87 2.50 28.03 -1.90
CA GLN A 87 3.13 28.61 -3.09
C GLN A 87 2.19 29.56 -3.84
N GLU A 88 0.89 29.25 -3.88
CA GLU A 88 -0.15 30.10 -4.46
C GLU A 88 -0.34 31.37 -3.64
N ASP A 89 -0.45 31.28 -2.31
CA ASP A 89 -0.54 32.43 -1.39
C ASP A 89 0.70 33.34 -1.49
N GLN A 90 1.90 32.75 -1.64
CA GLN A 90 3.14 33.50 -1.84
C GLN A 90 3.12 34.24 -3.18
N ASN A 91 2.77 33.56 -4.27
CA ASN A 91 2.67 34.18 -5.61
C ASN A 91 1.62 35.30 -5.65
N THR A 92 0.46 35.09 -5.02
CA THR A 92 -0.59 36.11 -4.94
C THR A 92 -0.09 37.32 -4.14
N SER A 93 0.62 37.10 -3.03
CA SER A 93 1.22 38.18 -2.24
C SER A 93 2.28 38.95 -3.05
N ASP A 94 3.14 38.25 -3.78
CA ASP A 94 4.19 38.86 -4.61
C ASP A 94 3.59 39.67 -5.77
N ILE A 95 2.56 39.14 -6.45
CA ILE A 95 1.83 39.88 -7.50
C ILE A 95 1.15 41.12 -6.93
N THR A 96 0.53 41.00 -5.75
CA THR A 96 -0.13 42.13 -5.09
C THR A 96 0.90 43.20 -4.71
N ALA A 97 2.09 42.80 -4.26
CA ALA A 97 3.19 43.70 -3.93
C ALA A 97 3.82 44.37 -5.16
N LEU A 98 3.82 43.72 -6.34
CA LEU A 98 4.28 44.30 -7.60
C LEU A 98 3.25 45.24 -8.27
N SER A 99 1.98 45.14 -7.86
CA SER A 99 0.87 45.93 -8.42
C SER A 99 0.61 47.26 -7.69
N LEU A 100 1.42 47.57 -6.67
CA LEU A 100 1.44 48.81 -5.89
C LEU A 100 2.73 49.59 -6.18
#